data_AF-A0AAW1WK73-F1
#
_entry.id   AF-A0AAW1WK73-F1
#
_cell.length_a   1.000
_cell.length_b   1.000
_cell.length_c   1.000
_cell.angle_alpha   90.00
_cell.angle_beta   90.00
_cell.angle_gamma   90.00
#
_symmetry.space_group_name_H-M   'P 1'
#
loop_
_entity.id
_entity.type
_entity.pdbx_description
1 polymer ?
#
loop_
_entity_poly.entity_id
_entity_poly.type
_entity_poly.pdbx_seq_one_letter_code
_entity_poly.pdbx_strand_id
1 'polypeptide(L)'
;MSTTESPTAAKKVVIHLRATGDAPILKQAKFKIPGTDKFAKVIEFLRRQLHRDTLFVYVNSAFSPNPDELVIDLYNNFGFDGKLVVNYACSMAWG
;
A
#
# COMPACT_ATOMS: atom_id res chain seq x y z
N MET A 1 24.37 -15.11 -9.57
CA MET A 1 23.43 -16.25 -9.51
C MET A 1 22.11 -15.77 -10.05
N SER A 2 21.77 -16.20 -11.26
CA SER A 2 20.56 -15.79 -11.98
C SER A 2 19.41 -16.68 -11.53
N THR A 3 18.42 -16.12 -10.85
CA THR A 3 17.19 -16.85 -10.57
C THR A 3 16.25 -16.65 -11.75
N THR A 4 16.07 -17.71 -12.53
CA THR A 4 15.05 -17.89 -13.54
C THR A 4 13.67 -17.78 -12.89
N GLU A 5 12.97 -16.67 -13.08
CA GLU A 5 11.56 -16.54 -12.69
C GLU A 5 10.66 -16.91 -13.86
N SER A 6 9.92 -18.00 -13.66
CA SER A 6 8.87 -18.50 -14.54
C SER A 6 7.80 -17.42 -14.77
N PRO A 7 7.30 -17.24 -16.01
CA PRO A 7 6.19 -16.33 -16.26
C PRO A 7 4.90 -16.95 -15.70
N THR A 8 4.00 -16.12 -15.16
CA THR A 8 2.57 -16.43 -14.89
C THR A 8 2.19 -16.97 -13.51
N ALA A 9 2.75 -16.41 -12.44
CA ALA A 9 1.98 -16.19 -11.21
C ALA A 9 2.10 -14.71 -10.87
N ALA A 10 0.99 -13.96 -10.89
CA ALA A 10 1.00 -12.55 -10.53
C ALA A 10 1.64 -12.39 -9.15
N LYS A 11 2.88 -11.89 -9.10
CA LYS A 11 3.66 -11.77 -7.86
C LYS A 11 2.86 -10.98 -6.85
N LYS A 12 2.57 -11.59 -5.71
CA LYS A 12 1.82 -10.93 -4.64
C LYS A 12 2.77 -10.05 -3.83
N VAL A 13 2.37 -8.82 -3.58
CA VAL A 13 3.07 -7.86 -2.73
C VAL A 13 2.47 -7.90 -1.34
N VAL A 14 3.32 -7.89 -0.32
CA VAL A 14 2.89 -7.71 1.08
C VAL A 14 2.72 -6.23 1.35
N ILE A 15 1.51 -5.81 1.73
CA ILE A 15 1.22 -4.45 2.19
C ILE A 15 1.22 -4.43 3.71
N HIS A 16 1.90 -3.45 4.30
CA HIS A 16 1.85 -3.17 5.74
C HIS A 16 1.30 -1.77 5.98
N LEU A 17 0.08 -1.73 6.49
CA LEU A 17 -0.68 -0.52 6.80
C LEU A 17 -0.25 0.06 8.15
N ARG A 18 -0.10 1.38 8.22
CA ARG A 18 0.25 2.11 9.45
C ARG A 18 -0.69 3.30 9.63
N ALA A 19 -1.42 3.30 10.74
CA ALA A 19 -2.17 4.49 11.15
C ALA A 19 -1.19 5.62 11.50
N THR A 20 -1.53 6.84 11.09
CA THR A 20 -0.78 8.06 11.41
C THR A 20 -1.72 9.07 12.05
N GLY A 21 -1.22 9.80 13.05
CA GLY A 21 -2.00 10.81 13.76
C GLY A 21 -3.16 10.19 14.54
N ASP A 22 -4.35 10.73 14.33
CA ASP A 22 -5.60 10.33 14.97
C ASP A 22 -6.38 9.24 14.19
N ALA A 23 -5.80 8.69 13.12
CA ALA A 23 -6.47 7.67 12.33
C ALA A 23 -6.69 6.36 13.11
N PRO A 24 -7.85 5.69 12.98
CA PRO A 24 -8.11 4.43 13.68
C PRO A 24 -7.14 3.32 13.26
N ILE A 25 -6.65 2.54 14.23
CA ILE A 25 -5.73 1.41 13.98
C ILE A 25 -6.54 0.19 13.52
N LEU A 26 -6.17 -0.36 12.36
CA LEU A 26 -6.77 -1.60 11.85
C LEU A 26 -6.30 -2.82 12.67
N LYS A 27 -7.24 -3.73 12.98
CA LYS A 27 -6.93 -5.01 13.64
C LYS A 27 -5.97 -5.87 12.81
N GLN A 28 -6.16 -5.91 11.49
CA GLN A 28 -5.28 -6.60 10.55
C GLN A 28 -4.58 -5.57 9.66
N ALA A 29 -3.35 -5.22 10.04
CA ALA A 29 -2.55 -4.21 9.36
C ALA A 29 -1.69 -4.77 8.21
N LYS A 30 -1.66 -6.09 8.01
CA LYS A 30 -0.85 -6.72 6.95
C LYS A 30 -1.72 -7.63 6.08
N PHE A 31 -1.56 -7.51 4.77
CA PHE A 31 -2.22 -8.37 3.80
C PHE A 31 -1.38 -8.51 2.53
N LYS A 32 -1.77 -9.44 1.65
CA LYS A 32 -1.14 -9.66 0.35
C LYS A 32 -2.11 -9.25 -0.76
N ILE A 33 -1.60 -8.57 -1.78
CA ILE A 33 -2.37 -8.16 -2.96
C ILE A 33 -1.61 -8.55 -4.23
N PRO A 34 -2.28 -8.95 -5.33
CA PRO A 34 -1.64 -9.09 -6.63
C PRO A 34 -0.87 -7.83 -7.00
N GLY A 35 0.39 -7.96 -7.41
CA GLY A 35 1.21 -6.82 -7.82
C GLY A 35 0.69 -6.11 -9.07
N THR A 36 -0.13 -6.80 -9.87
CA THR A 36 -0.84 -6.26 -11.04
C THR A 36 -2.06 -5.40 -10.68
N ASP A 37 -2.49 -5.38 -9.42
CA ASP A 37 -3.55 -4.48 -8.98
C ASP A 37 -3.01 -3.04 -8.89
N LYS A 38 -3.88 -2.08 -9.18
CA LYS A 38 -3.62 -0.64 -9.00
C LYS A 38 -3.65 -0.25 -7.53
N PHE A 39 -2.88 0.77 -7.16
CA PHE A 39 -2.85 1.30 -5.80
C PHE A 39 -4.21 1.84 -5.34
N ALA A 40 -5.07 2.30 -6.25
CA ALA A 40 -6.46 2.66 -5.97
C ALA A 40 -7.21 1.60 -5.15
N LYS A 41 -6.94 0.30 -5.38
CA LYS A 41 -7.56 -0.80 -4.65
C LYS A 41 -7.16 -0.84 -3.17
N VAL A 42 -5.94 -0.43 -2.85
CA VAL A 42 -5.47 -0.28 -1.46
C VAL A 42 -6.18 0.90 -0.78
N ILE A 43 -6.36 2.02 -1.49
CA ILE A 43 -7.09 3.19 -1.01
C ILE A 43 -8.55 2.83 -0.73
N GLU A 44 -9.23 2.17 -1.67
CA GLU A 44 -10.62 1.73 -1.50
C GLU A 44 -10.77 0.74 -0.33
N PHE A 45 -9.83 -0.19 -0.17
CA PHE A 45 -9.81 -1.10 0.96
C PHE A 45 -9.77 -0.34 2.29
N LEU A 46 -8.85 0.61 2.42
CA LEU A 46 -8.73 1.44 3.63
C LEU A 46 -10.00 2.24 3.91
N ARG A 47 -10.59 2.88 2.89
CA ARG A 47 -11.84 3.64 3.01
C ARG A 47 -12.99 2.77 3.52
N ARG A 48 -13.13 1.55 2.99
CA ARG A 48 -14.15 0.59 3.43
C ARG A 48 -13.93 0.10 4.86
N GLN A 49 -12.68 -0.23 5.21
CA GLN A 49 -12.35 -0.73 6.55
C GLN A 49 -12.49 0.35 7.64
N LEU A 50 -12.24 1.60 7.29
CA LEU A 50 -12.30 2.72 8.23
C LEU A 50 -13.63 3.47 8.19
N HIS A 51 -14.56 3.09 7.31
CA HIS A 51 -15.82 3.78 7.05
C HIS A 51 -15.63 5.29 6.79
N ARG A 52 -14.67 5.63 5.91
CA ARG A 52 -14.31 7.02 5.60
C ARG A 52 -14.15 7.23 4.10
N ASP A 53 -14.79 8.27 3.57
CA ASP A 53 -14.69 8.65 2.16
C ASP A 53 -13.42 9.45 1.86
N THR A 54 -13.00 10.30 2.81
CA THR A 54 -11.77 11.08 2.72
C THR A 54 -10.69 10.45 3.60
N LEU A 55 -9.58 10.07 2.97
CA LEU A 55 -8.41 9.49 3.64
C LEU A 55 -7.16 9.89 2.86
N PHE A 56 -6.12 10.31 3.58
CA PHE A 56 -4.81 10.57 3.01
C PHE A 56 -3.97 9.29 3.13
N VAL A 57 -3.35 8.87 2.03
CA VAL A 57 -2.61 7.60 1.95
C VAL A 57 -1.23 7.87 1.36
N TYR A 58 -0.19 7.34 2.02
CA TYR A 58 1.19 7.66 1.72
C TYR A 58 2.06 6.41 1.66
N VAL A 59 3.07 6.42 0.80
CA VAL A 59 4.15 5.42 0.79
C VAL A 59 5.38 6.00 1.46
N ASN A 60 6.05 5.19 2.29
CA ASN A 60 7.30 5.54 2.99
C ASN A 60 7.27 6.86 3.79
N SER A 61 6.11 7.26 4.28
CA SER A 61 5.94 8.48 5.09
C SER A 61 6.45 9.74 4.37
N ALA A 62 6.27 9.79 3.04
CA ALA A 62 6.80 10.88 2.21
C ALA A 62 5.76 11.42 1.23
N PHE A 63 5.20 10.58 0.36
CA PHE A 63 4.36 11.05 -0.74
C PHE A 63 3.11 10.19 -0.92
N SER A 64 2.09 10.76 -1.56
CA SER A 64 0.89 10.04 -2.01
C SER A 64 1.11 9.55 -3.44
N PRO A 65 1.19 8.23 -3.70
CA PRO A 65 1.37 7.70 -5.05
C PRO A 65 0.15 7.98 -5.93
N ASN A 66 0.33 7.87 -7.25
CA ASN A 66 -0.79 7.98 -8.18
C ASN A 66 -1.68 6.72 -8.04
N PRO A 67 -3.01 6.85 -7.87
CA PRO A 67 -3.90 5.70 -7.72
C PRO A 67 -3.84 4.69 -8.88
N ASP A 68 -3.42 5.10 -10.07
CA ASP A 68 -3.28 4.24 -11.24
C ASP A 68 -1.97 3.45 -11.31
N GLU A 69 -1.00 3.74 -10.44
CA GLU A 69 0.26 2.99 -10.36
C GLU A 69 0.02 1.54 -9.92
N LEU A 70 0.79 0.62 -10.48
CA LEU A 70 0.76 -0.78 -10.07
C LEU A 70 1.43 -0.94 -8.71
N VAL A 71 0.85 -1.78 -7.87
CA VAL A 71 1.42 -2.06 -6.55
C VAL A 71 2.82 -2.68 -6.64
N ILE A 72 3.09 -3.48 -7.68
CA ILE A 72 4.42 -4.06 -7.89
C ILE A 72 5.48 -3.00 -8.19
N ASP A 73 5.14 -1.95 -8.93
CA ASP A 73 6.09 -0.88 -9.26
C ASP A 73 6.41 -0.05 -8.03
N LEU A 74 5.40 0.27 -7.22
CA LEU A 74 5.59 0.91 -5.92
C LEU A 74 6.44 0.06 -4.98
N TYR A 75 6.23 -1.25 -4.96
CA TYR A 75 7.04 -2.17 -4.15
C TYR A 75 8.49 -2.25 -4.64
N ASN A 76 8.73 -2.34 -5.95
CA ASN A 76 10.08 -2.41 -6.50
C ASN A 76 10.89 -1.14 -6.21
N ASN A 77 10.24 0.02 -6.22
CA ASN A 77 10.90 1.31 -6.00
C ASN A 77 11.03 1.68 -4.51
N PHE A 78 10.06 1.31 -3.68
CA PHE A 78 9.92 1.82 -2.31
C PHE A 78 9.77 0.73 -1.24
N GLY A 79 9.66 -0.53 -1.64
CA GLY A 79 9.54 -1.67 -0.73
C GLY A 79 10.81 -1.86 0.11
N PHE A 80 10.61 -2.27 1.36
CA PHE A 80 11.68 -2.54 2.30
C PHE A 80 11.30 -3.73 3.18
N ASP A 81 12.26 -4.62 3.49
CA ASP A 81 12.01 -5.78 4.37
C ASP A 81 10.82 -6.65 3.88
N GLY A 82 10.79 -6.92 2.57
CA GLY A 82 9.79 -7.80 1.95
C GLY A 82 8.36 -7.27 1.93
N LYS A 83 8.14 -5.97 2.19
CA LYS A 83 6.81 -5.34 2.23
C LYS A 83 6.83 -3.91 1.70
N LEU A 84 5.68 -3.43 1.25
CA LEU A 84 5.42 -2.02 1.00
C LEU A 84 4.71 -1.42 2.21
N VAL A 85 5.29 -0.38 2.82
CA VAL A 85 4.69 0.31 3.96
C VAL A 85 3.78 1.42 3.43
N VAL A 86 2.51 1.37 3.83
CA VAL A 86 1.48 2.33 3.46
C VAL A 86 0.94 2.99 4.72
N ASN A 87 1.12 4.28 4.84
CA ASN A 87 0.62 5.07 5.96
C ASN A 87 -0.73 5.69 5.58
N TYR A 88 -1.64 5.80 6.54
CA TYR A 88 -2.92 6.45 6.32
C TYR A 88 -3.27 7.41 7.45
N ALA A 89 -3.91 8.53 7.10
CA ALA A 89 -4.25 9.61 8.01
C ALA A 89 -5.61 10.25 7.69
N CYS A 90 -6.26 10.83 8.71
CA CYS A 90 -7.52 11.58 8.55
C CYS A 90 -7.30 13.04 8.12
N SER A 91 -6.09 13.56 8.32
CA SER A 91 -5.62 14.86 7.87
C SER A 91 -4.32 14.70 7.08
N MET A 92 -3.94 15.74 6.32
CA MET A 92 -2.70 15.75 5.57
C MET A 92 -1.51 15.65 6.56
N ALA A 93 -0.71 14.59 6.42
CA ALA A 93 0.41 14.30 7.33
C ALA A 93 1.78 14.51 6.67
N TRP A 94 1.85 14.31 5.36
CA TRP A 94 3.04 14.51 4.53
C TRP A 94 2.66 15.16 3.21
N GLY A 95 3.63 15.78 2.55
CA GLY A 95 3.52 16.49 1.28
C GLY A 95 4.89 16.87 0.75
#